data_AF-A0A942WEN7-F1
#
_entry.id   AF-A0A942WEN7-F1
#
_cell.length_a   1.000
_cell.length_b   1.000
_cell.length_c   1.000
_cell.angle_alpha   90.00
_cell.angle_beta   90.00
_cell.angle_gamma   90.00
#
_symmetry.space_group_name_H-M   'P 1'
#
loop_
_entity.id
_entity.type
_entity.pdbx_description
1 polymer ?
#
loop_
_entity_poly.entity_id
_entity_poly.type
_entity_poly.pdbx_seq_one_letter_code
_entity_poly.pdbx_strand_id
1 'polypeptide(L)'
;MAENKMKEVAKLLGVEMGVPFNIKGSKNNPHMITEHGLLNHEGNMFPCELSKLLRGVREIEQPILDKVEKRYLEGVLRPFKDRVIDITKTKDLDMEFIRVQLKKDVMLFPNFEKGIMYKGMELNRRYTLEKLGLFEKE
;
A
#
# COMPACT_ATOMS: atom_id res chain seq x y z
N MET A 1 -15.64 -23.50 21.29
CA MET A 1 -15.55 -22.72 20.03
C MET A 1 -14.32 -23.22 19.30
N ALA A 2 -14.48 -23.77 18.10
CA ALA A 2 -13.34 -24.25 17.33
C ALA A 2 -12.40 -23.07 17.02
N GLU A 3 -11.11 -23.24 17.25
CA GLU A 3 -10.11 -22.24 16.91
C GLU A 3 -10.11 -22.06 15.39
N ASN A 4 -10.42 -20.84 14.94
CA ASN A 4 -10.43 -20.52 13.52
C ASN A 4 -8.99 -20.41 13.02
N LYS A 5 -8.47 -21.52 12.47
CA LYS A 5 -7.11 -21.64 11.91
C LYS A 5 -6.79 -20.58 10.87
N MET A 6 -7.80 -19.99 10.21
CA MET A 6 -7.57 -18.92 9.23
C MET A 6 -7.08 -17.62 9.85
N LYS A 7 -7.34 -17.39 11.15
CA LYS A 7 -6.78 -16.24 11.88
C LYS A 7 -5.26 -16.34 12.00
N GLU A 8 -4.73 -17.55 12.22
CA GLU A 8 -3.29 -17.79 12.24
C GLU A 8 -2.68 -17.62 10.84
N VAL A 9 -3.37 -18.11 9.81
CA VAL A 9 -2.98 -17.92 8.40
C VAL A 9 -2.88 -16.42 8.05
N ALA A 10 -3.87 -15.61 8.43
CA ALA A 10 -3.84 -14.16 8.21
C ALA A 10 -2.61 -13.52 8.88
N LYS A 11 -2.33 -13.90 10.14
CA LYS A 11 -1.16 -13.45 10.89
C LYS A 11 0.16 -13.87 10.22
N LEU A 12 0.26 -15.11 9.73
CA LEU A 12 1.45 -15.61 9.02
C LEU A 12 1.71 -14.83 7.73
N LEU A 13 0.65 -14.42 7.04
CA LEU A 13 0.73 -13.64 5.81
C LEU A 13 0.89 -12.12 6.06
N GLY A 14 0.82 -11.67 7.32
CA GLY A 14 0.92 -10.25 7.66
C GLY A 14 -0.29 -9.43 7.22
N VAL A 15 -1.48 -10.04 7.10
CA VAL A 15 -2.73 -9.39 6.70
C VAL A 15 -3.76 -9.47 7.80
N GLU A 16 -4.71 -8.55 7.78
CA GLU A 16 -5.86 -8.57 8.68
C GLU A 16 -7.01 -9.39 8.07
N MET A 17 -7.67 -10.21 8.88
CA MET A 17 -8.78 -11.05 8.44
C MET A 17 -9.98 -10.18 8.05
N GLY A 18 -10.60 -10.45 6.90
CA GLY A 18 -11.69 -9.66 6.33
C GLY A 18 -11.24 -8.39 5.61
N VAL A 19 -9.97 -8.00 5.71
CA VAL A 19 -9.44 -6.83 5.01
C VAL A 19 -8.93 -7.24 3.62
N PRO A 20 -9.36 -6.58 2.54
CA PRO A 20 -8.87 -6.87 1.19
C PRO A 20 -7.39 -6.52 1.02
N PHE A 21 -6.65 -7.36 0.30
CA PHE A 21 -5.27 -7.15 -0.13
C PHE A 21 -5.06 -7.71 -1.54
N ASN A 22 -4.03 -7.21 -2.21
CA ASN A 22 -3.68 -7.68 -3.54
C ASN A 22 -2.55 -8.71 -3.48
N ILE A 23 -2.57 -9.65 -4.41
CA ILE A 23 -1.50 -10.62 -4.63
C ILE A 23 -0.80 -10.25 -5.94
N LYS A 24 0.53 -10.17 -5.94
CA LYS A 24 1.32 -9.80 -7.12
C LYS A 24 1.00 -10.72 -8.31
N GLY A 25 0.67 -10.11 -9.44
CA GLY A 25 0.36 -10.82 -10.69
C GLY A 25 -0.91 -11.66 -10.65
N SER A 26 -1.82 -11.42 -9.70
CA SER A 26 -3.15 -12.05 -9.67
C SER A 26 -4.14 -11.21 -10.49
N LYS A 27 -4.94 -11.87 -11.34
CA LYS A 27 -6.00 -11.21 -12.12
C LYS A 27 -7.30 -11.02 -11.33
N ASN A 28 -7.41 -11.68 -10.18
CA ASN A 28 -8.64 -11.73 -9.36
C ASN A 28 -8.52 -10.89 -8.09
N ASN A 29 -7.63 -9.90 -8.09
CA ASN A 29 -7.51 -8.96 -6.99
C ASN A 29 -8.79 -8.10 -6.87
N PRO A 30 -9.12 -7.61 -5.66
CA PRO A 30 -8.48 -7.91 -4.38
C PRO A 30 -8.97 -9.24 -3.76
N HIS A 31 -8.15 -9.83 -2.89
CA HIS A 31 -8.47 -11.02 -2.09
C HIS A 31 -8.61 -10.66 -0.62
N MET A 32 -9.29 -11.48 0.17
CA MET A 32 -9.34 -11.37 1.63
C MET A 32 -9.25 -12.74 2.29
N ILE A 33 -8.64 -12.82 3.47
CA ILE A 33 -8.71 -14.01 4.32
C ILE A 33 -10.01 -13.96 5.11
N THR A 34 -10.83 -14.99 4.98
CA THR A 34 -12.08 -15.21 5.74
C THR A 34 -11.96 -16.46 6.58
N GLU A 35 -12.99 -16.77 7.39
CA GLU A 35 -13.07 -18.04 8.09
C GLU A 35 -13.12 -19.27 7.16
N HIS A 36 -13.53 -19.09 5.91
CA HIS A 36 -13.62 -20.17 4.92
C HIS A 36 -12.36 -20.32 4.06
N GLY A 37 -11.43 -19.36 4.09
CA GLY A 37 -10.24 -19.38 3.23
C GLY A 37 -9.93 -18.02 2.59
N LEU A 38 -9.14 -18.05 1.52
CA LEU A 38 -8.84 -16.88 0.67
C LEU A 38 -9.94 -16.71 -0.39
N LEU A 39 -10.65 -15.58 -0.36
CA LEU A 39 -11.73 -15.27 -1.31
C LEU A 39 -11.45 -13.96 -2.06
N ASN A 40 -11.97 -13.81 -3.28
CA ASN A 40 -12.02 -12.50 -3.96
C ASN A 40 -13.28 -11.70 -3.56
N HIS A 41 -13.42 -10.50 -4.10
CA HIS A 41 -14.58 -9.63 -3.89
C HIS A 41 -15.93 -10.22 -4.38
N GLU A 42 -15.91 -11.23 -5.25
CA GLU A 42 -17.11 -11.94 -5.74
C GLU A 42 -17.48 -13.14 -4.86
N GLY A 43 -16.68 -13.45 -3.83
CA GLY A 43 -16.87 -14.61 -2.95
C GLY A 43 -16.27 -15.92 -3.51
N ASN A 44 -15.56 -15.88 -4.63
CA ASN A 44 -14.90 -17.06 -5.20
C ASN A 44 -13.69 -17.45 -4.35
N MET A 45 -13.55 -18.74 -4.04
CA MET A 45 -12.46 -19.27 -3.20
C MET A 45 -11.21 -19.63 -4.02
N PHE A 46 -10.03 -19.28 -3.51
CA PHE A 46 -8.74 -19.48 -4.18
C PHE A 46 -7.76 -20.33 -3.35
N PRO A 47 -8.05 -21.62 -3.09
CA PRO A 47 -7.20 -22.48 -2.25
C PRO A 47 -5.79 -22.66 -2.84
N CYS A 48 -5.66 -22.73 -4.17
CA CYS A 48 -4.36 -22.84 -4.83
C CYS A 48 -3.51 -21.57 -4.67
N GLU A 49 -4.12 -20.38 -4.68
CA GLU A 49 -3.39 -19.12 -4.47
C GLU A 49 -2.96 -18.97 -3.02
N LEU A 50 -3.82 -19.38 -2.07
CA LEU A 50 -3.46 -19.43 -0.66
C LEU A 50 -2.26 -20.36 -0.41
N SER A 51 -2.25 -21.54 -1.02
CA SER A 51 -1.12 -22.47 -0.95
C SER A 51 0.18 -21.86 -1.51
N LYS A 52 0.10 -21.13 -2.62
CA LYS A 52 1.27 -20.43 -3.19
C LYS A 52 1.79 -19.32 -2.29
N LEU A 53 0.92 -18.55 -1.63
CA LEU A 53 1.29 -17.53 -0.65
C LEU A 53 2.02 -18.15 0.56
N LEU A 54 1.45 -19.21 1.14
CA LEU A 54 2.04 -19.90 2.29
C LEU A 54 3.41 -20.52 1.99
N ARG A 55 3.64 -20.91 0.73
CA ARG A 55 4.92 -21.44 0.25
C ARG A 55 5.90 -20.35 -0.21
N GLY A 56 5.52 -19.08 -0.18
CA GLY A 56 6.34 -17.96 -0.70
C GLY A 56 6.51 -17.95 -2.22
N VAL A 57 5.71 -18.72 -2.96
CA VAL A 57 5.71 -18.72 -4.44
C VAL A 57 5.02 -17.47 -4.98
N ARG A 58 4.08 -16.91 -4.22
CA ARG A 58 3.48 -15.60 -4.47
C ARG A 58 3.70 -14.68 -3.30
N GLU A 59 3.67 -13.39 -3.60
CA GLU A 59 3.83 -12.32 -2.62
C GLU A 59 2.58 -11.45 -2.59
N ILE A 60 2.26 -10.95 -1.40
CA ILE A 60 1.26 -9.91 -1.21
C ILE A 60 1.85 -8.59 -1.70
N GLU A 61 1.05 -7.82 -2.46
CA GLU A 61 1.39 -6.44 -2.79
C GLU A 61 1.38 -5.62 -1.52
N GLN A 62 2.56 -5.15 -1.14
CA GLN A 62 2.72 -4.21 -0.04
C GLN A 62 2.22 -2.83 -0.50
N PRO A 63 1.51 -2.09 0.36
CA PRO A 63 1.14 -0.71 0.03
C PRO A 63 2.41 0.13 -0.16
N ILE A 64 2.37 1.06 -1.12
CA ILE A 64 3.51 1.94 -1.42
C ILE A 64 3.84 2.84 -0.22
N LEU A 65 2.81 3.25 0.52
CA LEU A 65 2.89 4.06 1.72
C LEU A 65 2.39 3.28 2.92
N ASP A 66 3.09 3.39 4.05
CA ASP A 66 2.57 2.90 5.32
C ASP A 66 1.44 3.79 5.88
N LYS A 67 0.77 3.33 6.95
CA LYS A 67 -0.36 4.05 7.56
C LYS A 67 0.03 5.44 8.09
N VAL A 68 1.24 5.59 8.63
CA VAL A 68 1.72 6.86 9.20
C VAL A 68 2.04 7.86 8.09
N GLU A 69 2.72 7.39 7.04
CA GLU A 69 3.05 8.14 5.83
C GLU A 69 1.79 8.62 5.11
N LYS A 70 0.80 7.73 4.90
CA LYS A 70 -0.50 8.10 4.32
C LYS A 70 -1.15 9.21 5.13
N ARG A 71 -1.30 9.01 6.44
CA ARG A 71 -1.93 9.99 7.33
C ARG A 71 -1.23 11.35 7.29
N TYR A 72 0.10 11.36 7.26
CA TYR A 72 0.88 12.59 7.17
C TYR A 72 0.64 13.30 5.83
N LEU A 73 0.79 12.60 4.70
CA LEU A 73 0.59 13.18 3.38
C LEU A 73 -0.85 13.68 3.19
N GLU A 74 -1.85 12.91 3.61
CA GLU A 74 -3.25 13.35 3.56
C GLU A 74 -3.49 14.60 4.40
N GLY A 75 -2.93 14.66 5.61
CA GLY A 75 -3.07 15.83 6.48
C GLY A 75 -2.50 17.10 5.85
N VAL A 76 -1.28 17.02 5.29
CA VAL A 76 -0.59 18.16 4.68
C VAL A 76 -1.23 18.56 3.34
N LEU A 77 -1.63 17.58 2.52
CA LEU A 77 -2.11 17.83 1.17
C LEU A 77 -3.62 18.08 1.09
N ARG A 78 -4.39 17.82 2.15
CA ARG A 78 -5.85 18.03 2.16
C ARG A 78 -6.29 19.40 1.62
N PRO A 79 -5.65 20.54 1.96
CA PRO A 79 -6.04 21.85 1.42
C PRO A 79 -5.76 22.02 -0.08
N PHE A 80 -4.94 21.16 -0.68
CA PHE A 80 -4.43 21.30 -2.04
C PHE A 80 -4.71 20.08 -2.92
N LYS A 81 -5.43 19.07 -2.43
CA LYS A 81 -5.57 17.76 -3.07
C LYS A 81 -6.00 17.84 -4.54
N ASP A 82 -6.92 18.75 -4.87
CA ASP A 82 -7.46 18.91 -6.24
C ASP A 82 -6.48 19.60 -7.21
N ARG A 83 -5.37 20.10 -6.67
CA ARG A 83 -4.28 20.76 -7.40
C ARG A 83 -3.05 19.87 -7.55
N VAL A 84 -2.97 18.73 -6.86
CA VAL A 84 -1.83 17.81 -6.92
C VAL A 84 -1.81 17.11 -8.28
N ILE A 85 -0.66 17.16 -8.95
CA ILE A 85 -0.39 16.43 -10.19
C ILE A 85 0.33 15.12 -9.87
N ASP A 86 1.45 15.22 -9.16
CA ASP A 86 2.24 14.06 -8.77
C ASP A 86 3.01 14.29 -7.46
N ILE A 87 3.34 13.19 -6.79
CA ILE A 87 4.21 13.10 -5.62
C ILE A 87 5.39 12.23 -6.00
N THR A 88 6.60 12.71 -5.72
CA THR A 88 7.85 12.04 -6.07
C THR A 88 8.77 12.01 -4.86
N LYS A 89 9.33 10.84 -4.54
CA LYS A 89 10.47 10.75 -3.61
C LYS A 89 11.75 11.02 -4.38
N THR A 90 12.54 11.97 -3.92
CA THR A 90 13.82 12.34 -4.53
C THR A 90 14.89 12.39 -3.44
N LYS A 91 16.14 12.64 -3.84
CA LYS A 91 17.27 12.75 -2.93
C LYS A 91 18.03 14.04 -3.16
N ASP A 92 18.65 14.50 -2.08
CA ASP A 92 19.68 15.52 -2.10
C ASP A 92 20.86 15.02 -1.25
N LEU A 93 22.00 14.80 -1.89
CA LEU A 93 23.17 14.14 -1.29
C LEU A 93 22.78 12.81 -0.61
N ASP A 94 22.95 12.72 0.71
CA ASP A 94 22.67 11.55 1.55
C ASP A 94 21.28 11.58 2.19
N MET A 95 20.47 12.58 1.85
CA MET A 95 19.10 12.74 2.36
C MET A 95 18.07 12.47 1.26
N GLU A 96 16.86 12.12 1.67
CA GLU A 96 15.70 11.97 0.81
C GLU A 96 14.63 13.01 1.17
N PHE A 97 13.79 13.38 0.21
CA PHE A 97 12.65 14.27 0.45
C PHE A 97 11.49 13.98 -0.50
N ILE A 98 10.30 14.46 -0.12
CA ILE A 98 9.11 14.38 -0.95
C ILE A 98 8.93 15.70 -1.70
N ARG A 99 8.84 15.59 -3.02
CA ARG A 99 8.47 16.68 -3.92
C ARG A 99 7.04 16.48 -4.38
N VAL A 100 6.20 17.51 -4.22
CA VAL A 100 4.82 17.50 -4.70
C VAL A 100 4.68 18.52 -5.81
N GLN A 101 4.36 18.05 -7.01
CA GLN A 101 4.01 18.90 -8.13
C GLN A 101 2.53 19.30 -8.02
N LEU A 102 2.25 20.59 -7.99
CA LEU A 102 0.90 21.12 -8.16
C LEU A 102 0.72 21.70 -9.56
N LYS A 103 -0.53 22.01 -9.95
CA LYS A 103 -0.86 22.64 -11.24
C LYS A 103 -0.07 23.91 -11.57
N LYS A 104 0.35 24.68 -10.56
CA LYS A 104 1.06 25.96 -10.74
C LYS A 104 2.29 26.14 -9.86
N ASP A 105 2.45 25.28 -8.86
CA ASP A 105 3.45 25.43 -7.80
C ASP A 105 4.16 24.10 -7.55
N VAL A 106 5.23 24.15 -6.76
CA VAL A 106 5.95 22.96 -6.29
C VAL A 106 6.14 23.08 -4.79
N MET A 107 5.87 22.01 -4.06
CA MET A 107 6.17 21.90 -2.63
C MET A 107 7.32 20.92 -2.43
N LEU A 108 8.33 21.33 -1.68
CA LEU A 108 9.44 20.48 -1.25
C LEU A 108 9.29 20.27 0.26
N PHE A 109 9.11 19.03 0.67
CA PHE A 109 9.01 18.69 2.08
C PHE A 109 10.41 18.64 2.71
N PRO A 110 10.53 18.73 4.05
CA PRO A 110 11.80 18.61 4.72
C PRO A 110 12.55 17.33 4.37
N ASN A 111 13.88 17.42 4.34
CA ASN A 111 14.77 16.28 4.15
C ASN A 111 14.68 15.29 5.33
N PHE A 112 14.83 14.00 5.05
CA PHE A 112 14.92 12.92 6.01
C PHE A 112 16.05 11.96 5.64
N GLU A 113 16.54 11.20 6.62
CA GLU A 113 17.60 10.21 6.40
C GLU A 113 17.15 9.14 5.40
N LYS A 114 18.04 8.82 4.46
CA LYS A 114 17.77 7.88 3.37
C LYS A 114 17.32 6.51 3.89
N GLY A 115 16.25 5.98 3.30
CA GLY A 115 15.77 4.62 3.58
C GLY A 115 15.02 4.47 4.90
N ILE A 116 14.73 5.56 5.61
CA ILE A 116 13.93 5.53 6.85
C ILE A 116 12.42 5.63 6.55
N MET A 117 12.03 6.51 5.63
CA MET A 117 10.62 6.77 5.28
C MET A 117 10.38 6.61 3.78
N TYR A 118 9.11 6.46 3.42
CA TYR A 118 8.59 6.28 2.08
C TYR A 118 9.30 5.13 1.36
N LYS A 119 9.50 4.02 2.07
CA LYS A 119 10.36 2.89 1.61
C LYS A 119 9.78 2.20 0.38
N GLY A 120 8.45 2.13 0.28
CA GLY A 120 7.75 1.57 -0.87
C GLY A 120 7.78 2.46 -2.11
N MET A 121 8.20 3.72 -1.99
CA MET A 121 8.36 4.62 -3.14
C MET A 121 9.72 4.45 -3.82
N GLU A 122 9.72 4.18 -5.12
CA GLU A 122 10.90 4.28 -5.98
C GLU A 122 11.38 5.74 -6.14
N LEU A 123 12.70 5.93 -6.14
CA LEU A 123 13.33 7.24 -6.30
C LEU A 123 13.02 7.83 -7.69
N ASN A 124 12.70 9.12 -7.74
CA ASN A 124 12.37 9.91 -8.94
C ASN A 124 11.16 9.40 -9.75
N ARG A 125 10.43 8.41 -9.24
CA ARG A 125 9.18 7.96 -9.84
C ARG A 125 8.04 8.88 -9.41
N ARG A 126 7.23 9.29 -10.39
CA ARG A 126 6.03 10.11 -10.18
C ARG A 126 4.84 9.22 -9.83
N TYR A 127 4.18 9.52 -8.73
CA TYR A 127 2.96 8.85 -8.29
C TYR A 127 1.79 9.81 -8.23
N THR A 128 0.61 9.37 -8.67
CA THR A 128 -0.66 10.09 -8.46
C THR A 128 -1.19 9.81 -7.05
N LEU A 129 -2.14 10.63 -6.57
CA LEU A 129 -2.81 10.39 -5.29
C LEU A 129 -3.45 8.99 -5.23
N GLU A 130 -4.14 8.56 -6.30
CA GLU A 130 -4.70 7.21 -6.43
C GLU A 130 -3.64 6.11 -6.35
N LYS A 131 -2.52 6.25 -7.06
CA LYS A 131 -1.45 5.23 -7.01
C LYS A 131 -0.86 5.08 -5.61
N LEU A 132 -0.88 6.13 -4.80
CA LEU A 132 -0.44 6.10 -3.41
C LEU A 132 -1.56 5.69 -2.44
N GLY A 133 -2.78 5.49 -2.93
CA GLY A 133 -3.97 5.21 -2.12
C GLY A 133 -4.22 6.29 -1.08
N LEU A 134 -4.10 7.56 -1.47
CA LEU A 134 -4.36 8.73 -0.65
C LEU A 134 -5.77 9.27 -0.91
N PHE A 135 -6.50 9.62 0.14
CA PHE A 135 -7.89 10.09 0.12
C PHE A 135 -8.91 9.05 -0.36
N GLU A 136 -8.53 7.78 -0.36
CA GLU A 136 -9.48 6.67 -0.48
C GLU A 136 -10.27 6.52 0.84
N LYS A 137 -11.53 6.10 0.78
CA LYS A 137 -12.29 5.78 2.00
C LYS A 137 -11.75 4.46 2.56
N GLU A 138 -11.23 4.48 3.79
CA GLU A 138 -10.90 3.26 4.56
C GLU A 138 -12.13 2.35 4.73
#